data_AF-A0ABD0QJ52-F1
#
_entry.id   AF-A0ABD0QJ52-F1
#
_cell.length_a   1.000
_cell.length_b   1.000
_cell.length_c   1.000
_cell.angle_alpha   90.00
_cell.angle_beta   90.00
_cell.angle_gamma   90.00
#
_symmetry.space_group_name_H-M   'P 1'
#
loop_
_entity.id
_entity.type
_entity.pdbx_description
1 polymer ?
#
loop_
_entity_poly.entity_id
_entity_poly.type
_entity_poly.pdbx_seq_one_letter_code
_entity_poly.pdbx_strand_id
1 'polypeptide(L)' 'HSAASVRELSVKVVQAMYRLHGKAVLHYLPPDDTSTRKNVLYKNLFDSLAKLDGNTINTQ' A
#
# COMPACT_ATOMS: atom_id res chain seq x y z
N HIS A 1 -2.20 -3.09 14.96
CA HIS A 1 -2.35 -4.51 15.35
C HIS A 1 -1.00 -5.21 15.36
N SER A 2 -0.69 -5.92 16.45
CA SER A 2 0.63 -6.53 16.68
C SER A 2 0.80 -7.90 16.03
N ALA A 3 -0.29 -8.57 15.64
CA ALA A 3 -0.26 -9.83 14.90
C ALA A 3 0.12 -9.61 13.42
N ALA A 4 1.12 -10.35 12.94
CA ALA A 4 1.59 -10.30 11.56
C ALA A 4 0.46 -10.66 10.57
N SER A 5 -0.29 -11.72 10.86
CA SER A 5 -1.37 -12.22 10.01
C SER A 5 -2.47 -11.18 9.77
N VAL A 6 -2.79 -10.38 10.79
CA VAL A 6 -3.77 -9.29 10.66
C VAL A 6 -3.22 -8.21 9.73
N ARG A 7 -1.94 -7.84 9.87
CA ARG A 7 -1.31 -6.84 8.99
C ARG A 7 -1.29 -7.29 7.54
N GLU A 8 -0.92 -8.55 7.29
CA GLU A 8 -0.91 -9.11 5.94
C GLU A 8 -2.32 -9.15 5.32
N LEU A 9 -3.32 -9.53 6.11
CA LEU A 9 -4.71 -9.52 5.66
C LEU A 9 -5.20 -8.10 5.37
N SER A 10 -4.89 -7.13 6.23
CA SER A 10 -5.23 -5.73 6.00
C SER A 10 -4.63 -5.20 4.68
N VAL A 11 -3.38 -5.54 4.38
CA VAL A 11 -2.74 -5.15 3.10
C VAL A 11 -3.49 -5.75 1.90
N LYS A 12 -3.88 -7.03 1.95
CA LYS A 12 -4.66 -7.67 0.88
C LYS A 12 -6.03 -7.01 0.69
N VAL A 13 -6.70 -6.64 1.77
CA VAL A 13 -7.99 -5.92 1.71
C VAL A 13 -7.80 -4.55 1.05
N VAL A 14 -6.77 -3.78 1.43
CA VAL A 14 -6.48 -2.49 0.80
C VAL A 14 -6.17 -2.64 -0.69
N GLN A 15 -5.40 -3.65 -1.08
CA GLN A 15 -5.13 -3.96 -2.49
C GLN A 15 -6.41 -4.32 -3.26
N ALA A 16 -7.31 -5.11 -2.67
CA ALA A 16 -8.58 -5.46 -3.28
C ALA A 16 -9.48 -4.22 -3.46
N MET A 17 -9.55 -3.36 -2.44
CA MET A 17 -10.27 -2.09 -2.53
C MET A 17 -9.65 -1.18 -3.60
N TYR A 18 -8.33 -1.14 -3.71
CA TYR A 18 -7.63 -0.36 -4.73
C TYR A 18 -7.96 -0.86 -6.15
N ARG A 19 -8.12 -2.17 -6.36
CA ARG A 19 -8.59 -2.71 -7.65
C ARG A 19 -10.02 -2.31 -7.98
N LEU A 20 -10.89 -2.21 -6.98
CA LEU A 20 -12.32 -1.89 -7.17
C LEU A 20 -12.57 -0.39 -7.35
N HIS A 21 -11.88 0.45 -6.57
CA HIS A 21 -12.13 1.89 -6.49
C HIS A 21 -10.96 2.75 -7.01
N GLY A 22 -9.84 2.14 -7.37
CA GLY A 22 -8.65 2.84 -7.84
C GLY A 22 -8.06 3.77 -6.80
N LYS A 23 -7.60 4.94 -7.28
CA LYS A 23 -6.93 5.97 -6.47
C LYS A 23 -7.81 6.58 -5.37
N ALA A 24 -9.13 6.37 -5.39
CA ALA A 24 -10.02 6.82 -4.33
C ALA A 24 -9.65 6.20 -2.96
N VAL A 25 -9.06 4.99 -2.94
CA VAL A 25 -8.60 4.35 -1.71
C VAL A 25 -7.42 5.08 -1.07
N LEU A 26 -6.60 5.77 -1.87
CA LEU A 26 -5.45 6.53 -1.37
C LEU A 26 -5.88 7.70 -0.46
N HIS A 27 -7.09 8.24 -0.65
CA HIS A 27 -7.62 9.31 0.22
C HIS A 27 -7.89 8.84 1.65
N TYR A 28 -8.03 7.52 1.86
CA TYR A 28 -8.24 6.92 3.17
C TYR A 28 -6.93 6.41 3.82
N LEU A 29 -5.83 6.45 3.06
CA LEU A 29 -4.51 6.08 3.54
C LEU A 29 -3.75 7.33 3.99
N PRO A 30 -2.77 7.18 4.91
CA PRO A 30 -1.85 8.26 5.20
C PRO A 30 -1.13 8.70 3.91
N PRO A 31 -0.76 9.97 3.78
CA PRO A 31 -0.04 10.46 2.60
C PRO A 31 1.32 9.74 2.43
N ASP A 32 1.75 9.54 1.17
CA ASP A 32 3.03 8.91 0.79
C ASP A 32 4.23 9.83 1.07
N ASP A 33 4.30 10.40 2.27
CA ASP A 33 5.41 11.25 2.70
C ASP A 33 6.59 10.41 3.20
N THR A 34 7.78 11.01 3.24
CA THR A 34 9.01 10.38 3.73
C THR A 34 8.89 9.88 5.17
N SER A 35 8.06 10.50 5.99
CA SER A 35 7.75 10.08 7.38
C SER A 35 6.94 8.78 7.41
N THR A 36 5.92 8.64 6.56
CA THR A 36 5.10 7.44 6.43
C THR A 36 5.89 6.29 5.79
N ARG A 37 6.72 6.60 4.79
CA ARG A 37 7.60 5.65 4.09
C ARG A 37 8.75 5.11 4.95
N LYS A 38 9.09 5.74 6.08
CA LYS A 38 10.04 5.18 7.07
C LYS A 38 9.52 3.89 7.71
N ASN A 39 8.21 3.69 7.76
CA ASN A 39 7.63 2.45 8.23
C ASN A 39 7.62 1.43 7.08
N VAL A 40 8.35 0.31 7.26
CA VAL A 40 8.42 -0.81 6.30
C VAL A 40 7.03 -1.29 5.86
N LEU A 41 6.04 -1.28 6.76
CA LEU A 41 4.68 -1.69 6.43
C LEU A 41 4.05 -0.80 5.37
N TYR A 42 4.10 0.53 5.57
CA TYR A 42 3.55 1.47 4.61
C TYR A 42 4.37 1.47 3.32
N LYS A 43 5.70 1.37 3.41
CA LYS A 43 6.56 1.24 2.23
C LYS A 43 6.14 0.05 1.36
N ASN A 44 5.97 -1.13 1.94
CA ASN A 44 5.57 -2.35 1.23
C ASN A 44 4.14 -2.25 0.68
N LEU A 45 3.24 -1.60 1.41
CA LEU A 45 1.87 -1.35 0.94
C LEU A 45 1.89 -0.47 -0.31
N PHE A 46 2.53 0.70 -0.26
CA PHE A 46 2.60 1.62 -1.40
C PHE A 46 3.35 1.02 -2.59
N ASP A 47 4.43 0.26 -2.36
CA ASP A 47 5.13 -0.50 -3.41
C ASP A 47 4.19 -1.50 -4.11
N SER A 48 3.39 -2.22 -3.33
CA SER A 48 2.43 -3.19 -3.88
C SER A 48 1.31 -2.51 -4.67
N LEU A 49 0.84 -1.33 -4.22
CA LEU A 49 -0.14 -0.53 -4.95
C LEU A 49 0.46 0.04 -6.25
N ALA A 50 1.70 0.52 -6.23
CA ALA A 50 2.41 0.98 -7.42
C ALA A 50 2.61 -0.13 -8.45
N LYS A 51 2.95 -1.35 -8.00
CA LYS A 51 2.99 -2.55 -8.85
C LYS A 51 1.64 -2.88 -9.48
N LEU A 52 0.53 -2.68 -8.77
CA LEU A 52 -0.82 -2.87 -9.29
C LEU A 52 -1.21 -1.82 -10.33
N ASP A 53 -0.74 -0.57 -10.18
CA ASP A 53 -0.98 0.52 -11.13
C ASP A 53 -0.21 0.34 -12.46
N GLY A 54 0.63 -0.70 -12.56
CA GLY A 54 1.55 -0.88 -13.69
C GLY A 54 2.70 0.13 -13.69
N ASN A 55 2.81 0.94 -12.63
CA ASN A 55 3.95 1.81 -12.39
C ASN A 55 5.10 0.94 -11.88
N THR A 56 5.70 0.17 -12.78
CA THR A 56 7.04 -0.37 -12.58
C THR A 56 7.97 0.81 -12.40
N ILE A 57 8.14 1.27 -11.17
CA ILE A 57 9.38 1.92 -10.78
C ILE A 57 10.45 0.84 -10.95
N ASN A 58 11.00 0.81 -12.15
CA ASN A 58 12.20 0.09 -12.50
C ASN A 58 13.29 0.62 -11.56
N THR A 59 13.45 -0.02 -10.41
CA THR A 59 14.66 0.10 -9.62
C THR A 59 15.40 -1.20 -9.86
N GLN A 60 16.23 -1.12 -10.90
CA GLN A 60 17.49 -1.83 -11.18
C GLN A 60 17.85 -3.01 -10.28
#